data_AF-A0A2W7RAC6-F1
#
_entry.id   AF-A0A2W7RAC6-F1
#
_cell.length_a   1.000
_cell.length_b   1.000
_cell.length_c   1.000
_cell.angle_alpha   90.00
_cell.angle_beta   90.00
_cell.angle_gamma   90.00
#
_symmetry.space_group_name_H-M   'P 1'
#
loop_
_entity.id
_entity.type
_entity.pdbx_description
1 polymer ?
#
loop_
_entity_poly.entity_id
_entity_poly.type
_entity_poly.pdbx_seq_one_letter_code
_entity_poly.pdbx_strand_id
1 'polypeptide(L)'
;MNQKKIPYIYRSLAHFYLIYVLPTSVLTIFFVQLFNEKTFSLDQLKTPGPWIAFLVFQIIFGSCVYFWDYKPRSKKFRENA
;
A
#
# COMPACT_ATOMS: atom_id res chain seq x y z
N MET A 1 13.18 15.08 28.65
CA MET A 1 12.83 15.20 27.21
C MET A 1 12.48 13.83 26.68
N ASN A 2 11.18 13.50 26.57
CA ASN A 2 10.75 12.24 25.97
C ASN A 2 10.88 12.37 24.45
N GLN A 3 11.98 11.86 23.90
CA GLN A 3 12.19 11.70 22.46
C GLN A 3 11.08 10.77 21.93
N LYS A 4 10.00 11.34 21.38
CA LYS A 4 8.92 10.55 20.77
C LYS A 4 9.49 9.88 19.52
N LYS A 5 9.86 8.59 19.64
CA LYS A 5 10.35 7.80 18.51
C LYS A 5 9.33 7.87 17.37
N ILE A 6 9.82 8.28 16.19
CA ILE A 6 9.02 8.29 14.96
C ILE A 6 8.53 6.86 14.72
N PRO A 7 7.21 6.62 14.54
CA PRO A 7 6.69 5.28 14.29
C PRO A 7 7.33 4.68 13.04
N TYR A 8 7.62 3.38 13.07
CA TYR A 8 8.35 2.66 12.02
C TYR A 8 7.76 2.87 10.60
N ILE A 9 6.44 3.02 10.53
CA ILE A 9 5.66 3.26 9.30
C ILE A 9 6.05 4.59 8.63
N TYR A 10 6.30 5.64 9.42
CA TYR A 10 6.58 7.00 8.92
C TYR A 10 8.08 7.32 8.85
N ARG A 11 8.94 6.32 9.13
CA ARG A 11 10.39 6.49 9.10
C ARG A 11 10.95 6.58 7.69
N SER A 12 10.36 5.84 6.74
CA SER A 12 10.74 5.86 5.33
C SER A 12 9.58 5.43 4.44
N LEU A 13 9.56 5.96 3.21
CA LEU A 13 8.55 5.68 2.20
C LEU A 13 8.49 4.19 1.86
N ALA A 14 9.62 3.48 1.91
CA ALA A 14 9.68 2.04 1.70
C ALA A 14 8.92 1.25 2.78
N HIS A 15 8.98 1.68 4.03
CA HIS A 15 8.25 1.03 5.13
C HIS A 15 6.75 1.26 5.02
N PHE A 16 6.35 2.49 4.68
CA PHE A 16 4.96 2.81 4.37
C PHE A 16 4.43 2.00 3.18
N TYR A 17 5.22 1.85 2.13
CA TYR A 17 4.87 1.04 0.97
C TYR A 17 4.67 -0.43 1.36
N LEU A 18 5.63 -1.03 2.08
CA LEU A 18 5.57 -2.43 2.47
C LEU A 18 4.47 -2.75 3.48
N ILE A 19 4.18 -1.85 4.43
CA ILE A 19 3.21 -2.10 5.51
C ILE A 19 1.79 -1.73 5.11
N TYR A 20 1.62 -0.78 4.18
CA TYR A 20 0.30 -0.25 3.84
C TYR A 20 -0.08 -0.55 2.39
N VAL A 21 0.74 -0.10 1.44
CA VAL A 21 0.40 -0.18 0.02
C VAL A 21 0.39 -1.61 -0.48
N LEU A 22 1.40 -2.40 -0.13
CA LEU A 22 1.58 -3.78 -0.57
C LEU A 22 0.49 -4.73 -0.02
N PRO A 23 0.22 -4.80 1.30
CA PRO A 23 -0.85 -5.66 1.81
C PRO A 23 -2.25 -5.21 1.40
N THR A 24 -2.50 -3.90 1.27
CA THR A 24 -3.80 -3.40 0.79
C THR A 24 -4.03 -3.82 -0.66
N SER A 25 -3.03 -3.70 -1.52
CA SER A 25 -3.16 -4.13 -2.91
C SER A 25 -3.34 -5.64 -3.03
N VAL A 26 -2.65 -6.44 -2.22
CA VAL A 26 -2.88 -7.89 -2.14
C VAL A 26 -4.33 -8.19 -1.70
N LEU A 27 -4.83 -7.51 -0.66
CA LEU A 27 -6.22 -7.63 -0.23
C LEU A 27 -7.21 -7.26 -1.33
N THR A 28 -6.93 -6.23 -2.13
CA THR A 28 -7.77 -5.87 -3.28
C THR A 28 -7.86 -7.01 -4.29
N ILE A 29 -6.76 -7.74 -4.55
CA ILE A 29 -6.81 -8.94 -5.41
C ILE A 29 -7.75 -9.99 -4.81
N PHE A 30 -7.61 -10.29 -3.53
CA PHE A 30 -8.48 -11.24 -2.84
C PHE A 30 -9.95 -10.81 -2.88
N PHE A 31 -10.22 -9.52 -2.66
CA PHE A 31 -11.57 -8.97 -2.74
C PHE A 31 -12.15 -9.09 -4.15
N VAL A 32 -11.42 -8.66 -5.18
CA VAL A 32 -11.86 -8.76 -6.58
C VAL A 32 -12.13 -10.21 -6.97
N GLN A 33 -11.38 -11.16 -6.42
CA GLN A 33 -11.61 -12.59 -6.61
C GLN A 33 -12.82 -13.10 -5.85
N LEU A 34 -13.06 -12.64 -4.62
CA LEU A 34 -14.23 -13.05 -3.84
C LEU A 34 -15.55 -12.69 -4.55
N PHE A 35 -15.55 -11.61 -5.33
CA PHE A 35 -16.69 -11.16 -6.11
C PHE A 35 -16.70 -11.66 -7.57
N ASN A 36 -15.63 -12.31 -8.04
CA ASN A 36 -15.61 -12.99 -9.33
C ASN A 36 -15.91 -14.47 -9.12
N GLU A 37 -17.03 -14.96 -9.65
CA GLU A 37 -17.41 -16.38 -9.58
C GLU A 37 -16.40 -17.36 -10.25
N LYS A 38 -15.36 -16.83 -10.92
CA LYS A 38 -14.27 -17.62 -11.49
C LYS A 38 -13.20 -17.92 -10.44
N THR A 39 -13.07 -19.19 -10.10
CA THR A 39 -12.01 -19.76 -9.26
C THR A 39 -10.62 -19.32 -9.74
N PHE A 40 -9.79 -18.85 -8.81
CA PHE A 40 -8.42 -18.44 -9.09
C PHE A 40 -7.62 -19.60 -9.70
N SER A 41 -7.32 -19.51 -10.99
CA SER A 41 -6.37 -20.42 -11.65
C SER A 41 -4.99 -19.79 -11.62
N LEU A 42 -3.98 -20.60 -11.28
CA LEU A 42 -2.56 -20.23 -11.38
C LEU A 42 -2.17 -19.71 -12.78
N ASP A 43 -2.95 -20.03 -13.83
CA ASP A 43 -2.72 -19.48 -15.17
C ASP A 43 -3.09 -17.99 -15.31
N GLN A 44 -3.95 -17.45 -14.45
CA GLN A 44 -4.20 -16.00 -14.41
C GLN A 44 -2.97 -15.22 -13.94
N LEU A 45 -2.11 -15.82 -13.10
CA LEU A 45 -0.82 -15.24 -12.71
C LEU A 45 0.18 -15.19 -13.86
N LYS A 46 0.02 -16.01 -14.91
CA LYS A 46 0.85 -15.93 -16.13
C LYS A 46 0.42 -14.82 -17.07
N THR A 47 -0.79 -14.28 -16.89
CA THR A 47 -1.34 -13.28 -17.80
C THR A 47 -0.92 -11.89 -17.33
N PRO A 48 -0.33 -11.03 -18.19
CA PRO A 48 0.21 -9.73 -17.77
C PRO A 48 -0.88 -8.72 -17.37
N GLY A 49 -2.12 -8.87 -17.87
CA GLY A 49 -3.24 -7.95 -17.62
C GLY A 49 -3.51 -7.65 -16.13
N PRO A 50 -3.79 -8.66 -15.28
CA PRO A 50 -4.05 -8.44 -13.86
C PRO A 50 -2.86 -7.82 -13.10
N TRP A 51 -1.63 -8.13 -13.50
CA TRP A 51 -0.43 -7.52 -12.90
C TRP A 51 -0.28 -6.04 -13.24
N ILE A 52 -0.62 -5.64 -14.46
CA ILE A 52 -0.61 -4.23 -14.87
C ILE A 52 -1.67 -3.46 -14.08
N ALA A 53 -2.88 -4.00 -13.97
CA ALA A 53 -3.94 -3.39 -13.17
C ALA A 53 -3.52 -3.25 -11.69
N PHE A 54 -2.84 -4.27 -11.16
CA PHE A 54 -2.29 -4.26 -9.80
C PHE A 54 -1.22 -3.17 -9.61
N LEU A 55 -0.27 -3.05 -10.53
CA LEU A 55 0.78 -2.01 -10.47
C LEU A 55 0.19 -0.60 -10.58
N VAL A 56 -0.76 -0.40 -11.49
CA VAL A 56 -1.46 0.89 -11.64
C VAL A 56 -2.22 1.22 -10.36
N PHE A 57 -2.91 0.26 -9.76
CA PHE A 57 -3.58 0.45 -8.48
C PHE A 57 -2.59 0.79 -7.36
N GLN A 58 -1.47 0.09 -7.26
CA GLN A 58 -0.43 0.37 -6.28
C GLN A 58 0.13 1.79 -6.40
N ILE A 59 0.36 2.28 -7.63
CA ILE A 59 0.87 3.64 -7.87
C ILE A 59 -0.18 4.68 -7.50
N ILE A 60 -1.43 4.52 -7.96
CA ILE A 60 -2.50 5.51 -7.72
C ILE A 60 -2.86 5.52 -6.23
N PHE A 61 -3.17 4.36 -5.66
CA PHE A 61 -3.54 4.23 -4.25
C PHE A 61 -2.38 4.61 -3.33
N GLY A 62 -1.18 4.11 -3.62
CA GLY A 62 0.03 4.44 -2.85
C GLY A 62 0.31 5.93 -2.86
N SER A 63 0.17 6.60 -4.01
CA SER A 63 0.32 8.06 -4.11
C SER A 63 -0.78 8.80 -3.35
N CYS A 64 -2.03 8.35 -3.46
CA CYS A 64 -3.16 8.96 -2.77
C CYS A 64 -2.98 8.90 -1.24
N VAL A 65 -2.72 7.72 -0.68
CA VAL A 65 -2.48 7.56 0.76
C VAL A 65 -1.18 8.25 1.20
N TYR A 66 -0.18 8.33 0.31
CA TYR A 66 1.04 9.09 0.58
C TYR A 66 0.75 10.58 0.81
N PHE A 67 -0.01 11.22 -0.09
CA PHE A 67 -0.37 12.63 0.07
C PHE A 67 -1.35 12.86 1.21
N TRP A 68 -2.28 11.94 1.42
CA TRP A 68 -3.37 12.12 2.37
C TRP A 68 -3.00 11.80 3.81
N ASP A 69 -2.21 10.75 4.05
CA ASP A 69 -1.85 10.27 5.39
C ASP A 69 -0.35 10.41 5.68
N TYR A 70 0.50 9.88 4.81
CA TYR A 70 1.94 9.82 5.07
C TYR A 70 2.59 11.22 5.16
N LYS A 71 2.28 12.12 4.23
CA LYS A 71 2.84 13.47 4.19
C LYS A 71 2.47 14.29 5.44
N PRO A 72 1.20 14.44 5.84
CA PRO A 72 0.86 15.23 7.03
C PRO A 72 1.36 14.57 8.32
N ARG A 73 1.30 13.24 8.45
CA ARG A 73 1.75 12.55 9.66
C ARG A 73 3.26 12.52 9.80
N SER A 74 4.01 12.24 8.73
CA SER A 74 5.47 12.27 8.79
C SER A 74 6.00 13.67 9.11
N LYS A 75 5.36 14.73 8.61
CA LYS A 75 5.69 16.11 8.99
C LYS A 75 5.43 16.36 10.48
N LYS A 76 4.26 15.98 10.99
CA LYS A 76 3.95 16.07 12.43
C LYS A 76 4.94 15.29 13.30
N PHE A 77 5.36 14.10 12.89
CA PHE A 77 6.33 13.32 13.66
C PHE A 77 7.76 13.88 13.58
N ARG A 78 8.13 14.53 12.48
CA ARG A 78 9.43 15.21 12.34
C ARG A 78 9.51 16.56 13.05
N GLU A 79 8.39 17.28 13.17
CA GLU A 79 8.31 18.55 13.93
C GLU A 79 8.20 18.33 15.45
N ASN A 80 7.74 17.16 15.89
CA ASN A 80 7.57 16.80 17.31
C ASN A 80 8.67 15.87 17.86
N ALA A 81 9.70 15.55 17.06
CA ALA A 81 10.86 14.75 17.45
C ALA A 81 12.04 15.66 17.76
#